data_AF-A0A8T5SWX5-F1
#
_entry.id   AF-A0A8T5SWX5-F1
#
_cell.length_a   1.000
_cell.length_b   1.000
_cell.length_c   1.000
_cell.angle_alpha   90.00
_cell.angle_beta   90.00
_cell.angle_gamma   90.00
#
_symmetry.space_group_name_H-M   'P 1'
#
loop_
_entity.id
_entity.type
_entity.pdbx_description
1 polymer ?
#
loop_
_entity_poly.entity_id
_entity_poly.type
_entity_poly.pdbx_seq_one_letter_code
_entity_poly.pdbx_strand_id
1 'polypeptide(L)'
;PMSSGTTNAWAAREAWLKMSQEWEPRELRGPLWELTTALTLLLAGVDLFMMMHPAAVKTLKDIVKNLTLGKKADSEKYLDWILIKS
;
A
#
# COMPACT_ATOMS: atom_id res chain seq x y z
N PRO A 1 22.32 1.81 -0.02
CA PRO A 1 20.94 1.71 0.48
C PRO A 1 20.21 3.03 0.22
N MET A 2 18.99 2.99 -0.33
CA MET A 2 18.15 4.14 -0.63
C MET A 2 17.10 4.32 0.47
N SER A 3 16.87 5.57 0.89
CA SER A 3 15.84 5.92 1.88
C SER A 3 14.76 6.80 1.26
N SER A 4 13.54 6.73 1.79
CA SER A 4 12.43 7.56 1.37
C SER A 4 11.65 8.15 2.54
N GLY A 5 11.33 9.44 2.41
CA GLY A 5 10.36 10.18 3.24
C GLY A 5 8.93 9.98 2.76
N THR A 6 8.42 8.75 2.78
CA THR A 6 7.04 8.42 2.40
C THR A 6 5.97 9.17 3.18
N THR A 7 6.31 9.70 4.37
CA THR A 7 5.51 10.69 5.10
C THR A 7 5.10 11.89 4.25
N ASN A 8 5.88 12.26 3.24
CA ASN A 8 5.58 13.38 2.34
C ASN A 8 4.29 13.15 1.53
N ALA A 9 3.80 11.91 1.42
CA ALA A 9 2.51 11.60 0.82
C ALA A 9 1.35 12.36 1.50
N TRP A 10 1.50 12.72 2.78
CA TRP A 10 0.51 13.50 3.53
C TRP A 10 0.42 14.97 3.11
N ALA A 11 1.35 15.49 2.32
CA ALA A 11 1.25 16.84 1.74
C ALA A 11 0.24 16.89 0.58
N ALA A 12 -0.08 15.75 -0.04
CA ALA A 12 -1.05 15.68 -1.12
C ALA A 12 -2.45 16.06 -0.64
N ARG A 13 -3.20 16.82 -1.45
CA ARG A 13 -4.55 17.29 -1.08
C ARG A 13 -5.47 16.10 -0.83
N GLU A 14 -5.32 15.05 -1.63
CA GLU A 14 -6.03 13.78 -1.57
C GLU A 14 -5.78 13.01 -0.27
N ALA A 15 -4.71 13.29 0.46
CA ALA A 15 -4.39 12.58 1.71
C ALA A 15 -5.08 13.17 2.95
N TRP A 16 -5.35 14.49 2.99
CA TRP A 16 -5.80 15.17 4.22
C TRP A 16 -7.03 16.07 4.05
N LEU A 17 -7.24 16.64 2.86
CA LEU A 17 -8.28 17.63 2.64
C LEU A 17 -9.66 16.97 2.72
N LYS A 18 -10.62 17.68 3.32
CA LYS A 18 -12.03 17.30 3.24
C LYS A 18 -12.52 17.59 1.82
N MET A 19 -13.03 16.56 1.15
CA MET A 19 -13.45 16.61 -0.25
C MET A 19 -14.94 16.26 -0.39
N SER A 20 -15.47 16.31 -1.62
CA SER A 20 -16.81 15.84 -1.95
C SER A 20 -17.00 14.36 -1.58
N GLN A 21 -18.25 13.94 -1.44
CA GLN A 21 -18.61 12.59 -0.97
C GLN A 21 -18.03 11.48 -1.86
N GLU A 22 -17.88 11.71 -3.16
CA GLU A 22 -17.29 10.76 -4.12
C GLU A 22 -15.83 10.35 -3.83
N TRP A 23 -15.13 11.08 -2.95
CA TRP A 23 -13.73 10.80 -2.59
C TRP A 23 -13.58 9.88 -1.37
N GLU A 24 -14.68 9.44 -0.75
CA GLU A 24 -14.64 8.64 0.47
C GLU A 24 -13.93 9.34 1.67
N PRO A 25 -14.01 8.77 2.90
CA PRO A 25 -13.41 9.37 4.08
C PRO A 25 -11.89 9.56 3.97
N ARG A 26 -11.40 10.70 4.46
CA ARG A 26 -9.95 11.00 4.46
C ARG A 26 -9.15 10.03 5.35
N GLU A 27 -9.81 9.47 6.36
CA GLU A 27 -9.25 8.49 7.30
C GLU A 27 -8.86 7.20 6.59
N LEU A 28 -9.47 6.92 5.42
CA LEU A 28 -9.07 5.84 4.53
C LEU A 28 -8.06 6.32 3.48
N ARG A 29 -8.30 7.50 2.88
CA ARG A 29 -7.44 8.04 1.81
C ARG A 29 -6.01 8.29 2.25
N GLY A 30 -5.79 8.98 3.37
CA GLY A 30 -4.45 9.33 3.83
C GLY A 30 -3.52 8.12 4.00
N PRO A 31 -3.94 7.08 4.76
CA PRO A 31 -3.18 5.84 4.89
C PRO A 31 -2.97 5.10 3.56
N LEU A 32 -3.97 5.11 2.67
CA LEU A 32 -3.84 4.53 1.34
C LEU A 32 -2.82 5.28 0.49
N TRP A 33 -2.80 6.61 0.53
CA TRP A 33 -1.85 7.45 -0.21
C TRP A 33 -0.40 7.16 0.21
N GLU A 34 -0.18 7.10 1.53
CA GLU A 34 1.12 6.76 2.10
C GLU A 34 1.56 5.33 1.74
N LEU A 35 0.65 4.35 1.87
CA LEU A 35 0.93 2.96 1.52
C LEU A 35 1.25 2.79 0.02
N THR A 36 0.48 3.41 -0.87
CA THR A 36 0.64 3.27 -2.32
C THR A 36 1.97 3.88 -2.78
N THR A 37 2.35 5.01 -2.20
CA THR A 37 3.67 5.63 -2.41
C THR A 37 4.77 4.69 -1.94
N ALA A 38 4.63 4.12 -0.74
CA ALA A 38 5.62 3.20 -0.19
C ALA A 38 5.77 1.91 -1.02
N LEU A 39 4.67 1.35 -1.53
CA LEU A 39 4.70 0.18 -2.40
C LEU A 39 5.39 0.48 -3.74
N THR A 40 5.11 1.64 -4.33
CA THR A 40 5.78 2.07 -5.57
C THR A 40 7.29 2.17 -5.38
N LEU A 41 7.71 2.76 -4.26
CA LEU A 41 9.12 2.92 -3.92
C LEU A 41 9.79 1.61 -3.49
N LEU A 42 9.05 0.70 -2.85
CA LEU A 42 9.52 -0.66 -2.57
C LEU A 42 9.85 -1.40 -3.87
N LEU A 43 8.96 -1.33 -4.86
CA LEU A 43 9.20 -1.95 -6.17
C LEU A 43 10.34 -1.25 -6.96
N ALA A 44 10.59 0.03 -6.68
CA ALA A 44 11.73 0.77 -7.21
C ALA A 44 13.06 0.48 -6.48
N GLY A 45 13.06 -0.38 -5.46
CA GLY A 45 14.26 -0.82 -4.74
C GLY A 45 14.66 0.03 -3.54
N VAL A 46 13.74 0.81 -2.96
CA VAL A 46 14.00 1.56 -1.71
C VAL A 46 14.13 0.60 -0.52
N ASP A 47 15.15 0.82 0.32
CA ASP A 47 15.48 -0.04 1.47
C ASP A 47 14.86 0.45 2.79
N LEU A 48 14.78 1.78 2.98
CA LEU A 48 14.36 2.39 4.24
C LEU A 48 13.19 3.36 4.04
N PHE A 49 12.09 3.14 4.76
CA PHE A 49 10.87 3.93 4.67
C PHE A 49 10.62 4.71 5.96
N MET A 50 10.54 6.03 5.87
CA MET A 50 10.02 6.90 6.92
C MET A 50 8.52 7.08 6.67
N MET A 51 7.69 6.59 7.59
CA MET A 51 6.23 6.56 7.47
C MET A 51 5.58 7.04 8.78
N MET A 52 4.35 7.56 8.68
CA MET A 52 3.59 8.17 9.76
C MET A 52 2.45 7.26 10.23
N HIS A 53 1.61 6.75 9.32
CA HIS A 53 0.37 6.09 9.72
C HIS A 53 0.57 4.61 10.08
N PRO A 54 0.21 4.17 11.31
CA PRO A 54 0.48 2.80 11.76
C PRO A 54 -0.14 1.72 10.88
N ALA A 55 -1.34 1.96 10.34
CA ALA A 55 -1.99 1.00 9.45
C ALA A 55 -1.24 0.83 8.12
N ALA A 56 -0.71 1.93 7.54
CA ALA A 56 0.07 1.86 6.31
C ALA A 56 1.38 1.11 6.53
N VAL A 57 2.07 1.38 7.65
CA VAL A 57 3.30 0.67 8.06
C VAL A 57 3.04 -0.82 8.24
N LYS A 58 1.97 -1.18 8.95
CA LYS A 58 1.61 -2.58 9.18
C LYS A 58 1.36 -3.30 7.86
N THR A 59 0.57 -2.72 6.96
CA THR A 59 0.25 -3.33 5.67
C THR A 59 1.49 -3.47 4.79
N LEU A 60 2.37 -2.47 4.74
CA LEU A 60 3.63 -2.57 4.00
C LEU A 60 4.51 -3.72 4.53
N LYS A 61 4.63 -3.86 5.86
CA LYS A 61 5.36 -4.97 6.50
C LYS A 61 4.73 -6.33 6.16
N ASP A 62 3.40 -6.43 6.19
CA ASP A 62 2.68 -7.64 5.85
C ASP A 62 2.94 -8.03 4.37
N ILE A 63 2.97 -7.06 3.45
CA ILE A 63 3.30 -7.27 2.03
C ILE A 63 4.76 -7.70 1.86
N VAL A 64 5.73 -6.98 2.43
CA VAL A 64 7.16 -7.34 2.36
C VAL A 64 7.38 -8.76 2.89
N LYS A 65 6.74 -9.11 4.01
CA LYS A 65 6.78 -10.46 4.56
C LYS A 65 6.23 -11.49 3.56
N ASN A 66 5.07 -11.25 2.96
CA ASN A 66 4.51 -12.17 1.97
C ASN A 66 5.40 -12.35 0.74
N LEU A 67 6.04 -11.28 0.25
CA LEU A 67 6.96 -11.33 -0.90
C LEU A 67 8.26 -12.07 -0.58
N THR A 68 8.74 -12.03 0.67
CA THR A 68 10.03 -12.60 1.09
C THR A 68 9.93 -14.00 1.71
N LEU A 69 8.74 -14.44 2.14
CA LEU A 69 8.54 -15.73 2.80
C LEU A 69 8.82 -16.96 1.91
N GLY A 70 9.04 -16.79 0.59
CA GLY A 70 9.39 -17.88 -0.33
C GLY A 70 8.34 -19.00 -0.44
N LYS A 71 7.14 -18.79 0.12
CA LYS A 71 6.05 -19.75 0.05
C LYS A 71 5.48 -19.73 -1.37
N LYS A 72 5.39 -20.91 -2.00
CA LYS A 72 4.62 -21.04 -3.25
C LYS A 72 3.18 -20.62 -2.95
N ALA A 73 2.69 -19.67 -3.75
CA ALA A 73 1.29 -19.32 -3.72
C ALA A 73 0.47 -20.57 -4.08
N ASP A 74 -0.56 -20.84 -3.27
CA ASP A 74 -1.53 -21.88 -3.57
C ASP A 74 -2.41 -21.39 -4.72
N SER A 75 -2.07 -21.79 -5.94
CA SER A 75 -2.74 -21.35 -7.15
C SER A 75 -4.21 -21.77 -7.18
N GLU A 76 -4.58 -22.86 -6.52
CA GLU A 76 -5.94 -23.39 -6.50
C GLU A 76 -6.93 -22.43 -5.82
N LYS A 77 -6.48 -21.72 -4.78
CA LYS A 77 -7.29 -20.70 -4.08
C LYS A 77 -7.68 -19.49 -4.94
N TYR A 78 -7.00 -19.29 -6.06
CA TYR A 78 -7.21 -18.16 -6.95
C TYR A 78 -7.65 -18.63 -8.34
N LEU A 79 -8.17 -19.84 -8.52
CA LEU A 79 -8.68 -20.22 -9.85
C LEU A 79 -10.00 -19.52 -10.18
N ASP A 80 -10.81 -19.22 -9.16
CA ASP A 80 -12.15 -18.64 -9.31
C ASP A 80 -12.17 -17.27 -10.00
N TRP A 81 -11.09 -16.48 -9.97
CA TRP A 81 -11.07 -15.16 -10.62
C TRP A 81 -10.84 -15.23 -12.14
N ILE A 82 -10.36 -16.37 -12.66
CA ILE A 82 -10.15 -16.60 -14.10
C ILE A 82 -11.34 -17.37 -14.69
N LEU A 83 -12.07 -18.10 -13.86
CA LEU A 83 -13.26 -18.83 -14.27
C LEU A 83 -14.41 -17.83 -14.51
N ILE A 84 -14.66 -17.53 -15.79
CA ILE A 84 -15.89 -16.84 -16.20
C ILE A 84 -17.05 -17.74 -15.80
N LYS A 85 -17.90 -17.28 -14.88
CA LYS A 85 -19.20 -17.92 -14.62
C LYS A 85 -20.06 -17.76 -15.88
N SER A 86 -20.14 -18.83 -16.67
CA SER A 86 -21.09 -18.99 -17.77
C SER A 86 -22.52 -19.09 -17.26
#